data_AF-A0A9X2BFS6-F1
#
_entry.id   AF-A0A9X2BFS6-F1
#
_cell.length_a   1.000
_cell.length_b   1.000
_cell.length_c   1.000
_cell.angle_alpha   90.00
_cell.angle_beta   90.00
_cell.angle_gamma   90.00
#
_symmetry.space_group_name_H-M   'P 1'
#
loop_
_entity.id
_entity.type
_entity.pdbx_description
1 polymer ?
#
loop_
_entity_poly.entity_id
_entity_poly.type
_entity_poly.pdbx_seq_one_letter_code
_entity_poly.pdbx_strand_id
1 'polypeptide(L)' 'MKVYIQHNGVTMVGKAWQIKYMLKQYMKQHSTVKEWITSSPGHKR' A
#
# COMPACT_ATOMS: atom_id res chain seq x y z
N MET A 1 0.22 9.69 8.96
CA MET A 1 0.20 8.90 7.71
C MET A 1 -0.70 7.70 7.93
N LYS A 2 -1.70 7.49 7.08
CA LYS A 2 -2.62 6.34 7.14
C LYS A 2 -2.62 5.64 5.78
N VAL A 3 -2.64 4.31 5.77
CA VAL A 3 -2.71 3.49 4.56
C VAL A 3 -3.94 2.62 4.69
N TYR A 4 -4.83 2.71 3.70
CA TYR A 4 -6.06 1.94 3.59
C TYR A 4 -5.92 1.00 2.41
N ILE A 5 -6.06 -0.29 2.66
CA ILE A 5 -5.94 -1.32 1.62
C ILE A 5 -7.35 -1.82 1.37
N GLN A 6 -7.83 -1.61 0.16
CA GLN A 6 -9.14 -2.02 -0.33
C GLN A 6 -8.97 -3.20 -1.29
N HIS A 7 -10.07 -3.85 -1.67
CA HIS A 7 -10.00 -5.05 -2.51
C HIS A 7 -9.35 -4.80 -3.89
N ASN A 8 -9.51 -3.59 -4.44
CA ASN A 8 -9.03 -3.20 -5.78
C ASN A 8 -8.01 -2.07 -5.77
N GLY A 9 -7.51 -1.65 -4.60
CA GLY A 9 -6.61 -0.49 -4.55
C GLY A 9 -6.05 -0.19 -3.18
N VAL A 10 -5.11 0.76 -3.15
CA VAL A 10 -4.47 1.25 -1.94
C VAL A 10 -4.59 2.76 -1.88
N THR A 11 -5.14 3.26 -0.78
CA THR A 11 -5.30 4.69 -0.52
C THR A 11 -4.36 5.13 0.59
N MET A 12 -3.53 6.13 0.30
CA MET A 12 -2.51 6.64 1.21
C MET A 12 -2.84 8.10 1.58
N VAL A 13 -3.02 8.38 2.88
CA VAL A 13 -3.39 9.71 3.39
C VAL A 13 -2.28 10.27 4.29
N GLY A 14 -1.68 11.38 3.89
CA GLY A 14 -0.64 12.06 4.64
C GLY A 14 0.06 13.18 3.85
N LYS A 15 1.19 13.69 4.38
CA LYS A 15 1.99 14.71 3.68
C LYS A 15 2.57 14.11 2.40
N ALA A 16 2.65 14.90 1.33
CA ALA A 16 3.11 14.43 0.01
C ALA A 16 4.48 13.72 0.05
N TRP A 17 5.42 14.24 0.82
CA TRP A 17 6.75 13.62 0.96
C TRP A 17 6.69 12.26 1.68
N GLN A 18 5.79 12.10 2.66
CA GLN A 18 5.58 10.83 3.37
C GLN A 18 5.00 9.78 2.44
N ILE A 19 4.05 10.17 1.59
CA ILE A 19 3.46 9.28 0.57
C ILE A 19 4.56 8.80 -0.39
N LYS A 20 5.37 9.72 -0.91
CA LYS A 20 6.50 9.38 -1.81
C LYS A 20 7.51 8.44 -1.13
N TYR A 21 7.85 8.71 0.12
CA TYR A 21 8.77 7.87 0.87
C TYR A 21 8.22 6.44 1.06
N MET A 22 6.98 6.32 1.51
CA MET A 22 6.34 5.02 1.74
C MET A 22 6.15 4.22 0.45
N LEU A 23 5.78 4.86 -0.66
CA LEU A 23 5.72 4.20 -1.98
C LEU A 23 7.07 3.56 -2.34
N LYS A 24 8.18 4.27 -2.15
CA LYS A 24 9.52 3.71 -2.40
C LYS A 24 9.87 2.52 -1.50
N GLN A 25 9.37 2.49 -0.26
CA GLN A 25 9.58 1.35 0.63
C GLN A 25 8.77 0.13 0.17
N TYR A 26 7.49 0.32 -0.17
CA TYR A 26 6.64 -0.78 -0.63
C TYR A 26 7.04 -1.32 -2.00
N MET A 27 7.60 -0.50 -2.89
CA MET A 27 8.17 -0.97 -4.16
C MET A 27 9.33 -1.96 -3.97
N LYS A 28 10.02 -1.95 -2.82
CA LYS A 28 11.06 -2.94 -2.51
C LYS A 28 10.48 -4.26 -2.00
N GLN A 29 9.27 -4.22 -1.45
CA GLN A 29 8.62 -5.36 -0.79
C GLN A 29 7.62 -6.06 -1.70
N HIS A 30 7.05 -5.33 -2.66
CA HIS A 30 6.04 -5.82 -3.59
C HIS A 30 6.35 -5.34 -5.00
N SER A 31 6.31 -6.25 -5.97
CA SER A 31 6.54 -5.92 -7.38
C SER A 31 5.30 -5.34 -8.03
N THR A 32 4.12 -5.71 -7.54
CA THR A 32 2.83 -5.27 -8.08
C THR A 32 1.89 -4.79 -6.98
N VAL A 33 0.96 -3.89 -7.34
CA VAL A 33 -0.11 -3.46 -6.43
C VAL A 33 -1.02 -4.63 -6.04
N LYS A 34 -1.23 -5.59 -6.95
CA LYS A 34 -1.99 -6.82 -6.67
C LYS A 34 -1.35 -7.63 -5.55
N GLU A 35 -0.04 -7.87 -5.63
CA GLU A 35 0.72 -8.58 -4.60
C GLU A 35 0.67 -7.84 -3.26
N TRP A 36 0.75 -6.51 -3.27
CA TRP A 36 0.62 -5.68 -2.07
C TRP A 36 -0.76 -5.84 -1.40
N ILE A 37 -1.84 -5.87 -2.20
CA ILE A 37 -3.20 -6.09 -1.69
C ILE A 37 -3.34 -7.52 -1.13
N THR A 38 -2.87 -8.54 -1.86
CA THR A 38 -2.96 -9.95 -1.42
C THR A 38 -2.13 -10.25 -0.17
N SER A 39 -0.97 -9.61 -0.03
CA SER A 39 -0.10 -9.75 1.15
C SER A 39 -0.70 -9.10 2.40
N SER A 40 -1.76 -8.30 2.26
CA SER A 40 -2.34 -7.57 3.37
C SER A 40 -3.38 -8.42 4.12
N PRO A 41 -3.38 -8.41 5.47
CA PRO A 41 -4.21 -9.30 6.27
C PRO A 41 -5.73 -9.09 6.10
N GLY A 42 -6.15 -8.00 5.46
CA GLY A 42 -7.55 -7.72 5.13
C GLY A 42 -8.10 -8.43 3.88
N HIS A 43 -7.26 -9.06 3.05
CA HIS A 43 -7.70 -9.78 1.84
C HIS A 43 -8.13 -11.23 2.11
N LYS A 44 -7.91 -11.76 3.32
CA LYS A 44 -8.24 -13.15 3.70
C LYS A 44 -9.63 -13.31 4.34
N ARG A 45 -10.54 -12.36 4.17
CA ARG A 45 -11.92 -12.44 4.66
C ARG A 45 -12.91 -12.60 3.52
#